data_AF-A0A4Q3ALH1-F1
#
_entry.id   AF-A0A4Q3ALH1-F1
#
_cell.length_a   1.000
_cell.length_b   1.000
_cell.length_c   1.000
_cell.angle_alpha   90.00
_cell.angle_beta   90.00
_cell.angle_gamma   90.00
#
_symmetry.space_group_name_H-M   'P 1'
#
loop_
_entity.id
_entity.type
_entity.pdbx_description
1 polymer ?
#
loop_
_entity_poly.entity_id
_entity_poly.type
_entity_poly.pdbx_seq_one_letter_code
_entity_poly.pdbx_strand_id
1 'polypeptide(L)' 'MSDRILVFYGSYRRDRMGIRLARWLTAGLTARGCDAELIDAMAVDLPMLDRMYKEYPKGEAP' A
#
# COMPACT_ATOMS: atom_id res chain seq x y z
N MET A 1 -11.07 -13.70 -18.80
CA MET A 1 -11.06 -12.53 -17.91
C MET A 1 -9.67 -12.40 -17.34
N SER A 2 -9.10 -11.21 -17.32
CA SER A 2 -7.86 -10.92 -16.60
C SER A 2 -8.16 -10.70 -15.11
N ASP A 3 -7.31 -11.19 -14.23
CA ASP A 3 -7.39 -10.85 -12.81
C ASP A 3 -7.10 -9.36 -12.63
N ARG A 4 -7.91 -8.69 -11.80
CA ARG A 4 -7.68 -7.30 -11.38
C ARG A 4 -6.95 -7.30 -10.04
N ILE A 5 -5.72 -6.80 -10.02
CA ILE A 5 -4.83 -6.93 -8.86
C ILE A 5 -4.28 -5.57 -8.47
N LEU A 6 -4.56 -5.17 -7.23
CA LEU A 6 -3.95 -4.00 -6.62
C LEU A 6 -2.66 -4.40 -5.88
N VAL A 7 -1.53 -3.83 -6.28
CA VAL A 7 -0.28 -3.87 -5.52
C VAL A 7 -0.23 -2.64 -4.63
N PHE A 8 -0.49 -2.82 -3.34
CA PHE A 8 -0.44 -1.72 -2.37
C PHE A 8 0.94 -1.62 -1.71
N TYR A 9 1.55 -0.44 -1.75
CA TYR A 9 2.82 -0.15 -1.10
C TYR A 9 2.65 0.86 0.05
N GLY A 10 2.62 0.33 1.29
CA GLY A 10 2.30 1.11 2.49
C GLY A 10 3.46 1.82 3.18
N SER A 11 4.68 1.83 2.63
CA SER A 11 5.83 2.44 3.31
C SER A 11 5.87 3.96 3.15
N TYR A 12 5.93 4.69 4.27
CA TYR A 12 6.14 6.14 4.33
C TYR A 12 7.60 6.54 4.64
N ARG A 13 8.52 5.57 4.68
CA ARG A 13 9.94 5.88 4.97
C ARG A 13 10.54 6.70 3.83
N ARG A 14 11.41 7.67 4.15
CA ARG A 14 12.07 8.52 3.14
C ARG A 14 12.89 7.71 2.11
N ASP A 15 13.77 6.83 2.59
CA ASP A 15 14.73 6.09 1.73
C ASP A 15 14.25 4.66 1.42
N ARG A 16 13.01 4.56 0.99
CA ARG A 16 12.26 3.31 0.91
C ARG A 16 12.65 2.46 -0.31
N MET A 17 13.59 1.55 -0.13
CA MET A 17 14.03 0.59 -1.16
C MET A 17 12.95 -0.40 -1.61
N GLY A 18 11.98 -0.71 -0.74
CA GLY A 18 10.92 -1.68 -1.01
C GLY A 18 10.02 -1.32 -2.21
N ILE A 19 9.95 -0.05 -2.61
CA ILE A 19 9.20 0.39 -3.80
C ILE A 19 9.70 -0.29 -5.07
N ARG A 20 10.99 -0.65 -5.13
CA ARG A 20 11.59 -1.36 -6.27
C ARG A 20 10.94 -2.72 -6.48
N LEU A 21 10.69 -3.45 -5.39
CA LEU A 21 9.99 -4.74 -5.44
C LEU A 21 8.53 -4.57 -5.85
N ALA A 22 7.82 -3.57 -5.31
CA ALA A 22 6.44 -3.29 -5.67
C ALA A 22 6.28 -2.99 -7.18
N ARG A 23 7.18 -2.18 -7.75
CA ARG A 23 7.24 -1.92 -9.19
C ARG A 23 7.52 -3.18 -10.00
N TRP A 24 8.49 -3.98 -9.57
CA TRP A 24 8.83 -5.23 -10.24
C TRP A 24 7.67 -6.23 -10.24
N LEU A 25 6.96 -6.37 -9.12
CA LEU A 25 5.76 -7.22 -9.01
C LEU A 25 4.65 -6.74 -9.96
N THR A 26 4.35 -5.45 -9.97
CA THR A 26 3.32 -4.86 -10.83
C THR A 26 3.63 -5.10 -12.31
N ALA A 27 4.88 -4.89 -12.72
CA ALA A 27 5.33 -5.19 -14.08
C ALA A 27 5.22 -6.68 -14.41
N GLY A 28 5.60 -7.56 -13.48
CA GLY A 28 5.51 -9.01 -13.64
C GLY A 28 4.07 -9.53 -13.74
N LEU A 29 3.13 -8.94 -13.01
CA LEU A 29 1.69 -9.25 -13.09
C LEU A 29 1.11 -8.77 -14.42
N THR A 30 1.43 -7.54 -14.82
CA THR A 30 1.01 -6.98 -16.11
C THR A 30 1.50 -7.84 -17.28
N ALA A 31 2.77 -8.28 -17.24
CA ALA A 31 3.36 -9.15 -18.25
C ALA A 31 2.69 -10.54 -18.35
N ARG A 32 1.97 -10.97 -17.30
CA ARG A 32 1.19 -12.22 -17.27
C ARG A 32 -0.25 -12.02 -17.75
N GLY A 33 -0.63 -10.81 -18.14
CA GLY A 33 -1.99 -10.48 -18.61
C GLY A 33 -2.96 -10.10 -17.49
N CYS A 34 -2.49 -9.87 -16.27
CA CYS A 34 -3.32 -9.27 -15.22
C CYS A 34 -3.52 -7.77 -15.47
N ASP A 35 -4.67 -7.25 -15.08
CA ASP A 35 -4.92 -5.81 -14.95
C ASP A 35 -4.40 -5.36 -13.58
N ALA A 36 -3.13 -4.97 -13.52
CA ALA A 36 -2.41 -4.71 -12.28
C ALA A 36 -2.05 -3.23 -12.11
N GLU A 37 -2.35 -2.68 -10.94
CA GLU A 37 -2.08 -1.28 -10.57
C GLU A 37 -1.23 -1.21 -9.29
N LEU A 38 -0.27 -0.29 -9.25
CA LEU A 38 0.50 0.04 -8.06
C LEU A 38 -0.08 1.29 -7.38
N ILE A 39 -0.61 1.14 -6.17
CA ILE A 39 -0.93 2.28 -5.30
C ILE A 39 0.16 2.42 -4.23
N ASP A 40 0.82 3.57 -4.25
CA ASP A 40 1.83 3.97 -3.28
C ASP A 40 1.20 4.93 -2.26
N ALA A 41 1.07 4.46 -1.02
CA ALA A 41 0.38 5.19 0.04
C ALA A 41 0.94 6.60 0.28
N MET A 42 2.27 6.75 0.24
CA MET A 42 2.92 8.06 0.43
C MET A 42 2.69 8.98 -0.77
N ALA A 43 2.58 8.43 -1.98
CA ALA A 43 2.36 9.23 -3.18
C ALA A 43 0.92 9.75 -3.28
N VAL A 44 -0.05 8.96 -2.81
CA VAL A 44 -1.47 9.35 -2.74
C VAL A 44 -1.85 10.02 -1.41
N ASP A 45 -0.87 10.24 -0.53
CA ASP A 45 -1.02 10.88 0.78
C ASP A 45 -2.16 10.28 1.63
N LEU A 46 -2.17 8.95 1.78
CA LEU A 46 -3.15 8.33 2.68
C LEU A 46 -2.95 8.82 4.12
N PRO A 47 -4.05 9.02 4.88
CA PRO A 47 -3.96 9.47 6.25
C PRO A 47 -3.27 8.41 7.11
N MET A 48 -2.29 8.86 7.89
CA MET A 48 -1.65 8.03 8.91
C MET A 48 -2.49 8.03 10.18
N LEU A 49 -2.51 6.90 10.88
CA LEU A 49 -3.13 6.83 12.20
C LEU A 49 -2.36 7.73 13.17
N ASP A 50 -3.07 8.70 13.75
CA ASP A 50 -2.57 9.53 14.84
C ASP A 50 -2.44 8.72 16.15
N ARG A 51 -3.30 7.71 16.33
CA ARG A 51 -3.36 6.86 17.53
C ARG A 51 -3.46 5.39 17.20
N MET A 52 -2.74 4.57 17.95
CA MET A 52 -2.93 3.13 18.07
C MET A 52 -4.16 2.85 18.94
N TYR A 53 -4.83 1.71 18.69
CA TYR A 53 -6.00 1.28 19.47
C TYR A 53 -5.79 1.29 21.00
N LYS A 54 -4.57 0.93 21.47
CA LYS A 54 -4.21 0.91 22.89
C LYS A 54 -4.11 2.29 23.55
N GLU A 55 -4.08 3.35 22.76
CA GLU A 55 -3.95 4.74 23.23
C GLU A 55 -5.32 5.38 23.49
N TYR A 56 -6.41 4.68 23.14
CA TYR A 56 -7.77 5.11 23.48
C TYR A 56 -8.13 4.71 24.92
N PRO A 57 -8.73 5.61 25.70
CA PRO A 57 -9.38 5.23 26.95
C PRO A 57 -10.44 4.15 26.72
N LYS A 58 -10.76 3.40 27.78
CA LYS A 58 -11.70 2.28 27.69
C LYS A 58 -13.07 2.75 27.19
N GLY A 59 -13.47 2.27 26.00
CA GLY A 59 -14.75 2.59 25.37
C GLY A 59 -14.75 3.80 24.45
N GLU A 60 -13.59 4.43 24.21
CA GLU A 60 -13.48 5.64 23.38
C GLU A 60 -12.84 5.39 22.00
N ALA A 61 -12.49 4.15 21.66
CA ALA A 61 -12.00 3.82 20.32
C ALA A 61 -13.15 3.94 19.28
N PRO A 62 -12.89 4.52 18.09
CA PRO A 62 -13.88 4.70 17.02
C PRO A 62 -14.28 3.39 16.32
#